data_AF-A0A7K1KAD1-F1
#
_entry.id   AF-A0A7K1KAD1-F1
#
_cell.length_a   1.000
_cell.length_b   1.000
_cell.length_c   1.000
_cell.angle_alpha   90.00
_cell.angle_beta   90.00
_cell.angle_gamma   90.00
#
_symmetry.space_group_name_H-M   'P 1'
#
loop_
_entity.id
_entity.type
_entity.pdbx_description
1 polymer ?
#
loop_
_entity_poly.entity_id
_entity_poly.type
_entity_poly.pdbx_seq_one_letter_code
_entity_poly.pdbx_strand_id
1 'polypeptide(L)'
;MIPSTDEAAPQRRRSEKSRVAIIEATRALLLERGFDGLSIEAVAARAGVGKQTIYRWWPSRPALVADVLLEDADKILATMPSTDDVTADLASWAGTLAAALTTKRGNAMLRTLTAASLEHEDTAARLRAGFSRPLVDSVRNRLLAEHIDADLASAAADALLGGVVYPILSEGQSYSRHRAEAMARIIVASLRTQTAG
;
A
#
# COMPACT_ATOMS: atom_id res chain seq x y z
N MET A 1 -29.92 37.92 -20.26
CA MET A 1 -30.32 36.50 -20.10
C MET A 1 -29.10 35.74 -19.61
N ILE A 2 -29.01 35.49 -18.31
CA ILE A 2 -27.88 34.80 -17.66
C ILE A 2 -28.30 33.34 -17.48
N PRO A 3 -27.53 32.32 -17.91
CA PRO A 3 -27.91 30.94 -17.68
C PRO A 3 -27.74 30.59 -16.19
N SER A 4 -28.77 29.94 -15.65
CA SER A 4 -28.93 29.56 -14.25
C SER A 4 -27.86 28.59 -13.76
N THR A 5 -27.32 28.85 -12.58
CA THR A 5 -26.30 28.08 -11.86
C THR A 5 -26.80 26.76 -11.23
N ASP A 6 -28.00 26.28 -11.59
CA ASP A 6 -28.67 25.16 -10.90
C ASP A 6 -28.49 23.78 -11.60
N GLU A 7 -28.13 23.74 -12.88
CA GLU A 7 -27.92 22.46 -13.62
C GLU A 7 -26.58 21.77 -13.31
N ALA A 8 -25.58 22.52 -12.82
CA ALA A 8 -24.24 21.97 -12.55
C ALA A 8 -24.18 21.11 -11.27
N ALA A 9 -25.03 21.38 -10.28
CA ALA A 9 -25.01 20.67 -8.99
C ALA A 9 -25.58 19.24 -9.04
N PRO A 10 -26.72 18.96 -9.73
CA PRO A 10 -27.25 17.61 -9.89
C PRO A 10 -26.31 16.67 -10.66
N GLN A 11 -25.68 17.17 -11.72
CA GLN A 11 -24.81 16.38 -12.58
C GLN A 11 -23.51 16.00 -11.87
N ARG A 12 -22.94 16.93 -11.08
CA ARG A 12 -21.77 16.67 -10.22
C ARG A 12 -22.06 15.64 -9.12
N ARG A 13 -23.23 15.72 -8.46
CA ARG A 13 -23.67 14.74 -7.44
C ARG A 13 -23.87 13.34 -8.03
N ARG A 14 -24.48 13.24 -9.22
CA ARG A 14 -24.64 11.96 -9.93
C ARG A 14 -23.28 11.36 -10.35
N SER A 15 -22.35 12.21 -10.78
CA SER A 15 -20.99 11.80 -11.15
C SER A 15 -20.23 11.22 -9.96
N GLU A 16 -20.33 11.85 -8.78
CA GLU A 16 -19.67 11.35 -7.56
C GLU A 16 -20.29 10.03 -7.08
N LYS A 17 -21.62 9.89 -7.13
CA LYS A 17 -22.30 8.63 -6.79
C LYS A 17 -21.82 7.47 -7.68
N SER A 18 -21.63 7.72 -8.98
CA SER A 18 -21.07 6.73 -9.89
C SER A 18 -19.62 6.38 -9.56
N ARG A 19 -18.80 7.38 -9.22
CA ARG A 19 -17.39 7.16 -8.81
C ARG A 19 -17.31 6.25 -7.59
N VAL A 20 -18.07 6.54 -6.53
CA VAL A 20 -18.14 5.72 -5.31
C VAL A 20 -18.60 4.30 -5.62
N ALA A 21 -19.65 4.14 -6.44
CA ALA A 21 -20.15 2.81 -6.83
C ALA A 21 -19.10 1.98 -7.59
N ILE A 22 -18.29 2.62 -8.44
CA ILE A 22 -17.20 1.96 -9.18
C ILE A 22 -16.10 1.50 -8.22
N ILE A 23 -15.70 2.34 -7.26
CA ILE A 23 -14.67 2.01 -6.26
C ILE A 23 -15.12 0.83 -5.39
N GLU A 24 -16.34 0.86 -4.86
CA GLU A 24 -16.90 -0.22 -4.05
C GLU A 24 -17.06 -1.53 -4.83
N ALA A 25 -17.53 -1.46 -6.08
CA ALA A 25 -17.62 -2.63 -6.94
C ALA A 25 -16.24 -3.25 -7.21
N THR A 26 -15.23 -2.41 -7.46
CA THR A 26 -13.85 -2.86 -7.69
C THR A 26 -13.26 -3.49 -6.44
N ARG A 27 -13.43 -2.86 -5.28
CA ARG A 27 -13.00 -3.38 -3.98
C ARG A 27 -13.57 -4.77 -3.71
N ALA A 28 -14.87 -4.96 -3.93
CA ALA A 28 -15.51 -6.25 -3.73
C ALA A 28 -14.98 -7.31 -4.71
N LEU A 29 -14.83 -6.96 -5.99
CA LEU A 29 -14.32 -7.90 -7.00
C LEU A 29 -12.86 -8.30 -6.76
N LEU A 30 -12.02 -7.37 -6.30
CA LEU A 30 -10.64 -7.67 -5.90
C LEU A 30 -10.59 -8.68 -4.75
N LEU A 31 -11.50 -8.58 -3.78
CA LEU A 31 -11.60 -9.53 -2.67
C LEU A 31 -12.16 -10.89 -3.12
N GLU A 32 -13.13 -10.89 -4.03
CA GLU A 32 -13.79 -12.11 -4.53
C GLU A 32 -12.92 -12.90 -5.53
N ARG A 33 -12.15 -12.19 -6.39
CA ARG A 33 -11.52 -12.78 -7.59
C ARG A 33 -10.03 -12.48 -7.75
N GLY A 34 -9.47 -11.58 -6.94
CA GLY A 34 -8.09 -11.09 -7.10
C GLY A 34 -7.91 -10.18 -8.31
N PHE A 35 -6.66 -9.75 -8.54
CA PHE A 35 -6.31 -8.83 -9.62
C PHE A 35 -6.54 -9.43 -11.02
N ASP A 36 -6.12 -10.68 -11.25
CA ASP A 36 -6.23 -11.33 -12.56
C ASP A 36 -7.69 -11.59 -12.95
N GLY A 37 -8.56 -11.86 -11.97
CA GLY A 37 -9.99 -12.07 -12.15
C GLY A 37 -10.82 -10.78 -12.27
N LEU A 38 -10.19 -9.61 -12.20
CA LEU A 38 -10.84 -8.31 -12.32
C LEU A 38 -10.87 -7.84 -13.79
N SER A 39 -12.07 -7.55 -14.29
CA SER A 39 -12.30 -6.92 -15.60
C SER A 39 -13.14 -5.64 -15.48
N ILE A 40 -12.95 -4.69 -16.40
CA ILE A 40 -13.74 -3.45 -16.45
C ILE A 40 -15.21 -3.75 -16.72
N GLU A 41 -15.51 -4.80 -17.48
CA GLU A 41 -16.86 -5.33 -17.72
C GLU A 41 -17.54 -5.73 -16.42
N ALA A 42 -16.85 -6.49 -15.57
CA ALA A 42 -17.40 -6.98 -14.30
C ALA A 42 -17.63 -5.80 -13.34
N VAL A 43 -16.70 -4.85 -13.29
CA VAL A 43 -16.85 -3.63 -12.48
C VAL A 43 -18.05 -2.81 -12.96
N ALA A 44 -18.16 -2.57 -14.27
CA ALA A 44 -19.26 -1.82 -14.87
C ALA A 44 -20.62 -2.46 -14.56
N ALA A 45 -20.73 -3.78 -14.75
CA ALA A 45 -21.93 -4.54 -14.46
C ALA A 45 -22.33 -4.46 -12.98
N ARG A 46 -21.36 -4.61 -12.05
CA ARG A 46 -21.64 -4.57 -10.61
C ARG A 46 -21.93 -3.15 -10.09
N ALA A 47 -21.27 -2.14 -10.63
CA ALA A 47 -21.51 -0.73 -10.28
C ALA A 47 -22.78 -0.15 -10.95
N GLY A 48 -23.38 -0.86 -11.91
CA GLY A 48 -24.55 -0.39 -12.66
C GLY A 48 -24.25 0.80 -13.55
N VAL A 49 -23.04 0.88 -14.12
CA VAL A 49 -22.57 1.98 -14.98
C VAL A 49 -22.05 1.45 -16.32
N GLY A 50 -22.00 2.31 -17.34
CA GLY A 50 -21.32 1.97 -18.59
C GLY A 50 -19.80 2.08 -18.47
N LYS A 51 -19.04 1.28 -19.25
CA LYS A 51 -17.57 1.31 -19.27
C LYS A 51 -16.99 2.71 -19.51
N GLN A 52 -17.63 3.50 -20.36
CA GLN A 52 -17.20 4.87 -20.66
C GLN A 52 -17.30 5.80 -19.44
N THR A 53 -18.18 5.50 -18.49
CA THR A 53 -18.21 6.22 -17.20
C THR A 53 -16.97 5.90 -16.37
N ILE A 54 -16.47 4.66 -16.40
CA ILE A 54 -15.23 4.26 -15.73
C ILE A 54 -14.03 4.94 -16.40
N TYR A 55 -13.91 4.83 -17.73
CA TYR A 55 -12.78 5.40 -18.47
C TYR A 55 -12.67 6.93 -18.39
N ARG A 56 -13.78 7.62 -18.08
CA ARG A 56 -13.77 9.07 -17.82
C ARG A 56 -12.91 9.44 -16.60
N TRP A 57 -12.83 8.56 -15.61
CA TRP A 57 -12.09 8.79 -14.37
C TRP A 57 -10.75 8.06 -14.34
N TRP A 58 -10.71 6.83 -14.87
CA TRP A 58 -9.53 5.98 -14.84
C TRP A 58 -9.16 5.54 -16.24
N PRO A 59 -7.99 5.96 -16.77
CA PRO A 59 -7.60 5.64 -18.14
C PRO A 59 -7.31 4.14 -18.34
N SER A 60 -7.09 3.38 -17.26
CA SER A 60 -6.75 1.97 -17.31
C SER A 60 -7.26 1.20 -16.08
N ARG A 61 -7.33 -0.14 -16.20
CA ARG A 61 -7.64 -1.03 -15.07
C ARG A 61 -6.64 -0.86 -13.91
N PRO A 62 -5.31 -0.82 -14.14
CA PRO A 62 -4.34 -0.54 -13.07
C PRO A 62 -4.57 0.79 -12.37
N ALA A 63 -4.95 1.85 -13.10
CA ALA A 63 -5.21 3.16 -12.51
C ALA A 63 -6.41 3.13 -11.55
N LEU A 64 -7.49 2.44 -11.93
CA LEU A 64 -8.65 2.22 -11.06
C LEU A 64 -8.28 1.40 -9.82
N VAL A 65 -7.54 0.31 -10.01
CA VAL A 65 -7.09 -0.53 -8.90
C VAL A 65 -6.21 0.26 -7.94
N ALA A 66 -5.29 1.08 -8.43
CA ALA A 66 -4.45 1.90 -7.57
C ALA A 66 -5.24 2.89 -6.72
N ASP A 67 -6.27 3.55 -7.26
CA ASP A 67 -7.13 4.45 -6.47
C ASP A 67 -7.83 3.70 -5.34
N VAL A 68 -8.41 2.52 -5.63
CA VAL A 68 -9.10 1.69 -4.63
C VAL A 68 -8.14 1.23 -3.54
N LEU A 69 -6.92 0.86 -3.92
CA LEU A 69 -5.89 0.44 -2.97
C LEU A 69 -5.44 1.62 -2.12
N LEU A 70 -5.16 2.78 -2.71
CA LEU A 70 -4.73 3.99 -1.99
C LEU A 70 -5.75 4.46 -0.93
N GLU A 71 -7.05 4.27 -1.15
CA GLU A 71 -8.07 4.51 -0.11
C GLU A 71 -7.98 3.56 1.10
N ASP A 72 -7.33 2.41 0.93
CA ASP A 72 -7.06 1.43 1.99
C ASP A 72 -5.66 1.58 2.60
N ALA A 73 -4.84 2.56 2.18
CA ALA A 73 -3.46 2.70 2.63
C ALA A 73 -3.35 2.79 4.16
N ASP A 74 -4.21 3.59 4.78
CA ASP A 74 -4.23 3.80 6.24
C ASP A 74 -4.46 2.50 7.05
N LYS A 75 -5.04 1.46 6.43
CA LYS A 75 -5.28 0.17 7.08
C LYS A 75 -4.03 -0.71 7.14
N ILE A 76 -3.02 -0.43 6.32
CA ILE A 76 -1.77 -1.20 6.25
C ILE A 76 -0.62 -0.44 6.90
N LEU A 77 -0.62 0.90 6.82
CA LEU A 77 0.45 1.73 7.34
C LEU A 77 0.46 1.67 8.88
N ALA A 78 1.31 0.79 9.43
CA ALA A 78 1.52 0.68 10.86
C ALA A 78 2.26 1.92 11.39
N THR A 79 1.76 2.50 12.47
CA THR A 79 2.43 3.60 13.18
C THR A 79 3.75 3.09 13.77
N MET A 80 4.82 3.85 13.56
CA MET A 80 6.11 3.57 14.17
C MET A 80 6.08 3.91 15.66
N PRO A 81 6.34 2.96 16.57
CA PRO A 81 6.56 3.28 17.98
C PRO A 81 7.80 4.16 18.16
N SER A 82 7.78 5.00 19.19
CA SER A 82 8.89 5.89 19.52
C SER A 82 9.16 5.83 21.02
N THR A 83 9.81 4.76 21.44
CA THR A 83 10.29 4.55 22.81
C THR A 83 11.81 4.72 22.87
N ASP A 84 12.40 4.62 24.06
CA ASP A 84 13.85 4.67 24.25
C ASP A 84 14.58 3.41 23.72
N ASP A 85 13.84 2.38 23.26
CA ASP A 85 14.41 1.17 22.68
C ASP A 85 14.07 1.05 21.18
N VAL A 86 14.95 1.61 20.34
CA VAL A 86 14.84 1.51 18.87
C VAL A 86 14.78 0.07 18.35
N THR A 87 15.39 -0.88 19.06
CA THR A 87 15.37 -2.29 18.64
C THR A 87 13.97 -2.86 18.84
N ALA A 88 13.36 -2.58 19.99
CA ALA A 88 11.98 -2.98 20.27
C ALA A 88 10.98 -2.29 19.33
N ASP A 89 11.16 -0.99 19.06
CA ASP A 89 10.30 -0.22 18.17
C ASP A 89 10.27 -0.81 16.75
N LEU A 90 11.45 -1.00 16.14
CA LEU A 90 11.55 -1.53 14.77
C LEU A 90 11.11 -3.00 14.68
N ALA A 91 11.39 -3.82 15.70
CA ALA A 91 10.87 -5.18 15.74
C ALA A 91 9.35 -5.21 15.83
N SER A 92 8.75 -4.43 16.73
CA SER A 92 7.30 -4.33 16.89
C SER A 92 6.62 -3.85 15.61
N TRP A 93 7.19 -2.84 14.97
CA TRP A 93 6.71 -2.31 13.69
C TRP A 93 6.77 -3.37 12.58
N ALA A 94 7.92 -4.02 12.40
CA ALA A 94 8.10 -5.06 11.38
C ALA A 94 7.15 -6.25 11.60
N GLY A 95 6.98 -6.65 12.86
CA GLY A 95 6.05 -7.71 13.23
C GLY A 95 4.59 -7.34 12.95
N THR A 96 4.20 -6.09 13.20
CA THR A 96 2.85 -5.58 12.90
C THR A 96 2.59 -5.52 11.39
N LEU A 97 3.56 -5.04 10.62
CA LEU A 97 3.49 -5.03 9.16
C LEU A 97 3.36 -6.46 8.60
N ALA A 98 4.19 -7.39 9.08
CA ALA A 98 4.11 -8.79 8.68
C ALA A 98 2.72 -9.38 8.96
N ALA A 99 2.20 -9.19 10.18
CA ALA A 99 0.87 -9.68 10.56
C ALA A 99 -0.24 -9.12 9.65
N ALA A 100 -0.18 -7.83 9.31
CA ALA A 100 -1.15 -7.19 8.41
C ALA A 100 -1.08 -7.81 7.00
N LEU A 101 0.13 -7.98 6.46
CA LEU A 101 0.38 -8.49 5.11
C LEU A 101 0.17 -10.01 4.97
N THR A 102 0.16 -10.77 6.07
CA THR A 102 -0.10 -12.23 6.07
C THR A 102 -1.57 -12.59 6.31
N THR A 103 -2.44 -11.60 6.55
CA THR A 103 -3.90 -11.85 6.49
C THR A 103 -4.32 -12.20 5.07
N LYS A 104 -5.45 -12.92 4.88
CA LYS A 104 -6.00 -13.20 3.54
C LYS A 104 -6.16 -11.93 2.71
N ARG A 105 -6.72 -10.87 3.32
CA ARG A 105 -6.94 -9.57 2.67
C ARG A 105 -5.62 -8.85 2.38
N GLY A 106 -4.72 -8.74 3.37
CA GLY A 106 -3.44 -8.05 3.22
C GLY A 106 -2.54 -8.71 2.18
N ASN A 107 -2.50 -10.04 2.15
CA ASN A 107 -1.70 -10.77 1.16
C ASN A 107 -2.27 -10.61 -0.26
N ALA A 108 -3.60 -10.69 -0.43
CA ALA A 108 -4.24 -10.43 -1.71
C ALA A 108 -3.98 -8.99 -2.19
N MET A 109 -4.05 -8.03 -1.27
CA MET A 109 -3.75 -6.62 -1.53
C MET A 109 -2.29 -6.42 -1.94
N LEU A 110 -1.33 -7.00 -1.24
CA LEU A 110 0.09 -6.93 -1.59
C LEU A 110 0.35 -7.47 -3.00
N ARG A 111 -0.20 -8.65 -3.33
CA ARG A 111 -0.07 -9.23 -4.67
C ARG A 111 -0.70 -8.34 -5.75
N THR A 112 -1.85 -7.74 -5.45
CA THR A 112 -2.53 -6.79 -6.35
C THR A 112 -1.69 -5.53 -6.57
N LEU A 113 -1.10 -4.96 -5.51
CA LEU A 113 -0.18 -3.82 -5.58
C LEU A 113 1.03 -4.14 -6.47
N THR A 114 1.65 -5.30 -6.27
CA THR A 114 2.80 -5.75 -7.05
C THR A 114 2.42 -5.93 -8.52
N ALA A 115 1.32 -6.63 -8.83
CA ALA A 115 0.88 -6.84 -10.20
C ALA A 115 0.55 -5.52 -10.91
N ALA A 116 -0.22 -4.62 -10.28
CA ALA A 116 -0.56 -3.32 -10.84
C ALA A 116 0.67 -2.44 -11.08
N SER A 117 1.70 -2.56 -10.24
CA SER A 117 2.97 -1.83 -10.40
C SER A 117 3.81 -2.35 -11.56
N LEU A 118 3.70 -3.63 -11.91
CA LEU A 118 4.42 -4.22 -13.05
C LEU A 118 3.76 -3.89 -14.40
N GLU A 119 2.46 -3.61 -14.42
CA GLU A 119 1.72 -3.31 -15.67
C GLU A 119 1.90 -1.86 -16.16
N HIS A 120 2.10 -0.86 -15.28
CA HIS A 120 2.13 0.54 -15.69
C HIS A 120 2.99 1.42 -14.78
N GLU A 121 3.96 2.14 -15.36
CA GLU A 121 4.95 2.91 -14.60
C GLU A 121 4.33 4.03 -13.76
N ASP A 122 3.39 4.82 -14.30
CA ASP A 122 2.67 5.85 -13.51
C ASP A 122 1.91 5.24 -12.33
N THR A 123 1.34 4.05 -12.52
CA THR A 123 0.64 3.33 -11.45
C THR A 123 1.63 2.90 -10.37
N ALA A 124 2.79 2.36 -10.77
CA ALA A 124 3.88 2.03 -9.86
C ALA A 124 4.37 3.24 -9.07
N ALA A 125 4.51 4.41 -9.71
CA ALA A 125 4.92 5.65 -9.06
C ALA A 125 3.90 6.09 -7.99
N ARG A 126 2.61 6.06 -8.31
CA ARG A 126 1.53 6.40 -7.38
C ARG A 126 1.44 5.43 -6.20
N LEU A 127 1.51 4.12 -6.47
CA LEU A 127 1.50 3.10 -5.43
C LEU A 127 2.74 3.17 -4.53
N ARG A 128 3.93 3.40 -5.12
CA ARG A 128 5.16 3.64 -4.36
C ARG A 128 5.01 4.85 -3.44
N ALA A 129 4.40 5.94 -3.92
CA ALA A 129 4.19 7.15 -3.12
C ALA A 129 3.20 6.95 -1.97
N GLY A 130 2.14 6.16 -2.17
CA GLY A 130 1.13 5.93 -1.13
C GLY A 130 1.41 4.77 -0.17
N PHE A 131 2.25 3.81 -0.55
CA PHE A 131 2.52 2.61 0.26
C PHE A 131 3.98 2.47 0.64
N SER A 132 4.88 2.30 -0.35
CA SER A 132 6.27 1.96 -0.07
C SER A 132 7.02 3.10 0.62
N ARG A 133 6.87 4.34 0.13
CA ARG A 133 7.56 5.52 0.70
C ARG A 133 7.21 5.75 2.17
N PRO A 134 5.93 5.82 2.59
CA PRO A 134 5.60 6.00 4.00
C PRO A 134 6.19 4.93 4.93
N LEU A 135 6.25 3.66 4.48
CA LEU A 135 6.85 2.57 5.26
C LEU A 135 8.37 2.72 5.37
N VAL A 136 9.06 3.01 4.26
CA VAL A 136 10.52 3.26 4.25
C VAL A 136 10.86 4.48 5.09
N ASP A 137 10.14 5.58 4.91
CA ASP A 137 10.35 6.84 5.64
C ASP A 137 10.11 6.65 7.15
N SER A 138 9.14 5.82 7.55
CA SER A 138 8.90 5.51 8.97
C SER A 138 10.12 4.86 9.63
N VAL A 139 10.73 3.86 8.98
CA VAL A 139 11.95 3.20 9.49
C VAL A 139 13.14 4.14 9.45
N ARG A 140 13.34 4.83 8.33
CA ARG A 140 14.43 5.78 8.14
C ARG A 140 14.40 6.89 9.20
N ASN A 141 13.24 7.52 9.42
CA ASN A 141 13.09 8.59 10.41
C ASN A 141 13.34 8.09 11.83
N ARG A 142 12.90 6.87 12.16
CA ARG A 142 13.19 6.26 13.48
C ARG A 142 14.68 6.05 13.71
N LEU A 143 15.43 5.65 12.68
CA LEU A 143 16.88 5.48 12.75
C LEU A 143 17.63 6.82 12.80
N LEU A 144 17.19 7.83 12.04
CA LEU A 144 17.74 9.18 12.08
C LEU A 144 17.60 9.81 13.47
N ALA A 145 16.51 9.52 14.19
CA ALA A 145 16.33 9.96 15.58
C ALA A 145 17.37 9.38 16.56
N GLU A 146 18.03 8.27 16.20
CA GLU A 146 19.15 7.67 16.94
C GLU A 146 20.52 8.11 16.40
N HIS A 147 20.56 9.18 15.60
CA HIS A 147 21.79 9.69 14.97
C HIS A 147 22.51 8.68 14.06
N ILE A 148 21.78 7.71 13.49
CA ILE A 148 22.30 6.85 12.43
C ILE A 148 22.48 7.69 11.16
N ASP A 149 23.60 7.46 10.45
CA ASP A 149 23.88 8.09 9.16
C ASP A 149 22.72 7.91 8.16
N ALA A 150 22.50 8.91 7.30
CA ALA A 150 21.34 8.95 6.41
C ALA A 150 21.37 7.87 5.31
N ASP A 151 22.54 7.55 4.78
CA ASP A 151 22.69 6.51 3.75
C ASP A 151 22.49 5.14 4.39
N LEU A 152 23.07 4.93 5.58
CA LEU A 152 22.91 3.71 6.33
C LEU A 152 21.47 3.48 6.82
N ALA A 153 20.79 4.54 7.28
CA ALA A 153 19.38 4.50 7.66
C ALA A 153 18.49 4.14 6.46
N SER A 154 18.80 4.65 5.27
CA SER A 154 18.07 4.34 4.04
C SER A 154 18.27 2.88 3.63
N ALA A 155 19.52 2.40 3.63
CA ALA A 155 19.82 1.00 3.34
C ALA A 155 19.17 0.02 4.34
N ALA A 156 19.17 0.37 5.63
CA ALA A 156 18.51 -0.42 6.67
C ALA A 156 16.98 -0.46 6.49
N ALA A 157 16.36 0.66 6.10
CA ALA A 157 14.92 0.72 5.82
C ALA A 157 14.55 -0.15 4.61
N ASP A 158 15.32 -0.08 3.52
CA ASP A 158 15.13 -0.91 2.33
C ASP A 158 15.31 -2.40 2.67
N ALA A 159 16.34 -2.76 3.43
CA ALA A 159 16.61 -4.12 3.85
C ALA A 159 15.48 -4.68 4.75
N LEU A 160 14.98 -3.88 5.70
CA LEU A 160 13.92 -4.31 6.59
C LEU A 160 12.61 -4.51 5.83
N LEU A 161 12.21 -3.54 5.00
CA LEU A 161 10.98 -3.65 4.22
C LEU A 161 11.07 -4.78 3.19
N GLY A 162 12.20 -4.90 2.49
CA GLY A 162 12.46 -5.99 1.55
C GLY A 162 12.43 -7.37 2.24
N GLY A 163 13.03 -7.48 3.42
CA GLY A 163 13.05 -8.70 4.25
C GLY A 163 11.69 -9.14 4.79
N VAL A 164 10.67 -8.26 4.74
CA VAL A 164 9.26 -8.58 5.05
C VAL A 164 8.48 -8.84 3.76
N VAL A 165 8.54 -7.93 2.79
CA VAL A 165 7.71 -7.96 1.58
C VAL A 165 8.09 -9.11 0.64
N TYR A 166 9.38 -9.32 0.37
CA TYR A 166 9.82 -10.33 -0.59
C TYR A 166 9.43 -11.76 -0.14
N PRO A 167 9.72 -12.19 1.11
CA PRO A 167 9.27 -13.50 1.56
C PRO A 167 7.75 -13.65 1.50
N ILE A 168 6.96 -12.67 1.92
CA ILE A 168 5.50 -12.77 1.86
C ILE A 168 5.00 -12.96 0.40
N LEU A 169 5.67 -12.37 -0.58
CA LEU A 169 5.35 -12.61 -2.00
C LEU A 169 5.75 -14.02 -2.47
N SER A 170 6.82 -14.60 -1.92
CA SER A 170 7.33 -15.92 -2.30
C SER A 170 6.65 -17.09 -1.58
N GLU A 171 6.49 -17.02 -0.26
CA GLU A 171 5.94 -18.09 0.60
C GLU A 171 4.50 -17.79 1.08
N GLY A 172 3.98 -16.59 0.85
CA GLY A 172 2.60 -16.24 1.16
C GLY A 172 2.35 -16.02 2.65
N GLN A 173 1.27 -16.60 3.16
CA GLN A 173 0.79 -16.38 4.54
C GLN A 173 1.56 -17.18 5.60
N SER A 174 2.52 -18.03 5.19
CA SER A 174 3.36 -18.79 6.13
C SER A 174 4.48 -17.95 6.75
N TYR A 175 4.77 -16.77 6.20
CA TYR A 175 5.76 -15.86 6.78
C TYR A 175 5.31 -15.43 8.16
N SER A 176 6.20 -15.55 9.14
CA SER A 176 5.83 -15.35 10.54
C SER A 176 6.24 -13.97 11.05
N ARG A 177 5.41 -13.43 11.94
CA ARG A 177 5.73 -12.23 12.73
C ARG A 177 7.11 -12.32 13.39
N HIS A 178 7.45 -13.49 13.93
CA HIS A 178 8.72 -13.72 14.61
C HIS A 178 9.93 -13.54 13.67
N ARG A 179 9.83 -13.96 12.40
CA ARG A 179 10.90 -13.75 11.41
C ARG A 179 11.10 -12.28 11.07
N ALA A 180 10.01 -11.51 10.95
CA ALA A 180 10.09 -10.06 10.73
C ALA A 180 10.78 -9.34 11.90
N GLU A 181 10.40 -9.68 13.13
CA GLU A 181 11.03 -9.15 14.34
C GLU A 181 12.51 -9.51 14.44
N ALA A 182 12.86 -10.76 14.12
CA ALA A 182 14.25 -11.22 14.12
C ALA A 182 15.09 -10.45 13.08
N MET A 183 14.56 -10.20 11.88
CA MET A 183 15.20 -9.38 10.85
C MET A 183 15.49 -7.97 11.35
N ALA A 184 14.51 -7.31 11.99
CA ALA A 184 14.69 -5.99 12.57
C ALA A 184 15.81 -5.97 13.63
N ARG A 185 15.84 -6.96 14.53
CA ARG A 185 16.89 -7.07 15.57
C ARG A 185 18.28 -7.25 14.95
N ILE A 186 18.41 -8.09 13.92
CA ILE A 186 19.68 -8.31 13.21
C ILE A 186 20.17 -7.01 12.56
N ILE A 187 19.29 -6.30 11.85
CA ILE A 187 19.63 -5.03 11.20
C ILE A 187 20.10 -4.02 12.25
N VAL A 188 19.35 -3.79 13.32
CA VAL A 188 19.72 -2.80 14.35
C VAL A 188 21.03 -3.17 15.06
N ALA A 189 21.26 -4.45 15.34
CA ALA A 189 22.54 -4.91 15.91
C ALA A 189 23.73 -4.57 15.00
N SER A 190 23.58 -4.77 13.68
CA SER A 190 24.63 -4.48 12.69
C SER A 190 24.95 -3.00 12.53
N LEU A 191 23.99 -2.12 12.83
CA LEU A 191 24.18 -0.67 12.82
C LEU A 191 25.08 -0.24 13.98
N ARG A 192 24.82 -0.77 15.18
CA ARG A 192 25.57 -0.44 16.40
C ARG A 192 27.03 -0.87 16.34
N THR A 193 27.34 -1.97 15.67
CA THR A 193 28.72 -2.46 15.51
C THR A 193 29.57 -1.57 14.61
N GLN A 194 28.96 -0.79 13.70
CA GLN A 194 29.68 0.11 12.79
C GLN A 194 29.94 1.49 13.40
N THR A 195 29.16 1.90 14.41
CA THR A 195 29.37 3.19 15.12
C THR A 195 30.43 3.10 16.22
N ALA A 196 30.85 1.89 16.60
CA ALA A 196 31.79 1.63 17.70
C ALA A 196 33.26 1.47 17.25
N GLY A 197 33.54 1.58 15.94
CA GLY A 197 34.90 1.52 15.36
C GLY A 197 35.24 2.81 14.65
#